data_AF-T0KF80-F1
#
_entry.id   AF-T0KF80-F1
#
_cell.length_a   1.000
_cell.length_b   1.000
_cell.length_c   1.000
_cell.angle_alpha   90.00
_cell.angle_beta   90.00
_cell.angle_gamma   90.00
#
_symmetry.space_group_name_H-M   'P 1'
#
loop_
_entity.id
_entity.type
_entity.pdbx_description
1 polymer ?
#
loop_
_entity_poly.entity_id
_entity_poly.type
_entity_poly.pdbx_seq_one_letter_code
_entity_poly.pdbx_strand_id
1 'polypeptide(L)'
;MSLDGLKQKVLKAQESADIASLYVLEQKAQDSFDEDALQAFYANILDLALERLTDVLESHRSMNINEVQDFATLRALYEYAMEHYHAGDISDASALFEVLSGLTKDDGFSSSLKLHSIASSKGISLDDFMDNIADIDATQKAGKFYISMFKKEAQKLLSDSKCDGSKK
;
A
#
# COMPACT_ATOMS: atom_id res chain seq x y z
N MET A 1 -6.82 -16.52 -22.94
CA MET A 1 -5.51 -17.04 -22.48
C MET A 1 -5.79 -18.32 -21.73
N SER A 2 -5.05 -19.41 -21.94
CA SER A 2 -5.24 -20.66 -21.18
C SER A 2 -4.68 -20.51 -19.75
N LEU A 3 -5.13 -21.37 -18.84
CA LEU A 3 -4.60 -21.43 -17.46
C LEU A 3 -3.09 -21.68 -17.45
N ASP A 4 -2.59 -22.63 -18.25
CA ASP A 4 -1.16 -22.90 -18.37
C ASP A 4 -0.40 -21.70 -18.95
N GLY A 5 -0.98 -21.01 -19.92
CA GLY A 5 -0.40 -19.79 -20.48
C GLY A 5 -0.36 -18.63 -19.48
N LEU A 6 -1.31 -18.56 -18.56
CA LEU A 6 -1.29 -17.61 -17.44
C LEU A 6 -0.19 -17.97 -16.45
N LYS A 7 -0.12 -19.23 -16.00
CA LYS A 7 0.92 -19.71 -15.07
C LYS A 7 2.33 -19.46 -15.61
N GLN A 8 2.57 -19.68 -16.91
CA GLN A 8 3.86 -19.38 -17.54
C GLN A 8 4.21 -17.88 -17.52
N LYS A 9 3.23 -17.01 -17.74
CA LYS A 9 3.46 -15.55 -17.69
C LYS A 9 3.70 -15.05 -16.27
N VAL A 10 2.98 -15.61 -15.30
CA VAL A 10 3.22 -15.35 -13.88
C VAL A 10 4.65 -15.77 -13.55
N LEU A 11 5.01 -17.04 -13.76
CA LEU A 11 6.36 -17.54 -13.48
C LEU A 11 7.45 -16.66 -14.09
N LYS A 12 7.30 -16.27 -15.36
CA LYS A 12 8.26 -15.38 -16.03
C LYS A 12 8.38 -14.02 -15.32
N ALA A 13 7.27 -13.42 -14.91
CA ALA A 13 7.28 -12.14 -14.19
C ALA A 13 7.93 -12.28 -12.81
N GLN A 14 7.70 -13.41 -12.12
CA GLN A 14 8.34 -13.72 -10.84
C GLN A 14 9.86 -13.86 -11.00
N GLU A 15 10.32 -14.65 -11.98
CA GLU A 15 11.74 -14.86 -12.28
C GLU A 15 12.47 -13.56 -12.66
N SER A 16 11.75 -12.60 -13.25
CA SER A 16 12.30 -11.27 -13.58
C SER A 16 12.08 -10.21 -12.50
N ALA A 17 11.52 -10.57 -11.33
CA ALA A 17 11.14 -9.65 -10.26
C ALA A 17 10.29 -8.46 -10.76
N ASP A 18 9.39 -8.72 -11.72
CA ASP A 18 8.56 -7.71 -12.38
C ASP A 18 7.17 -7.64 -11.73
N ILE A 19 7.09 -6.87 -10.64
CA ILE A 19 5.87 -6.70 -9.85
C ILE A 19 4.76 -6.05 -10.69
N ALA A 20 5.11 -5.11 -11.56
CA ALA A 20 4.14 -4.44 -12.42
C ALA A 20 3.47 -5.42 -13.40
N SER A 21 4.24 -6.34 -14.00
CA SER A 21 3.69 -7.40 -14.84
C SER A 21 2.80 -8.35 -14.06
N LEU A 22 3.11 -8.65 -12.79
CA LEU A 22 2.21 -9.44 -11.93
C LEU A 22 0.87 -8.71 -11.76
N TYR A 23 0.86 -7.42 -11.41
CA TYR A 23 -0.40 -6.66 -11.33
C TYR A 23 -1.18 -6.57 -12.65
N VAL A 24 -0.51 -6.57 -13.81
CA VAL A 24 -1.20 -6.66 -15.12
C VAL A 24 -1.92 -8.00 -15.32
N LEU A 25 -1.46 -9.05 -14.65
CA LEU A 25 -2.05 -10.39 -14.70
C LEU A 25 -3.10 -10.63 -13.61
N GLU A 26 -3.20 -9.73 -12.62
CA GLU A 26 -4.02 -9.87 -11.41
C GLU A 26 -5.46 -10.32 -11.69
N GLN A 27 -6.22 -9.56 -12.50
CA GLN A 27 -7.62 -9.91 -12.79
C GLN A 27 -7.76 -11.33 -13.35
N LYS A 28 -6.84 -11.74 -14.23
CA LYS A 28 -6.89 -13.08 -14.83
C LYS A 28 -6.51 -14.15 -13.82
N ALA A 29 -5.59 -13.85 -12.90
CA ALA A 29 -5.27 -14.73 -11.78
C ALA A 29 -6.50 -14.91 -10.89
N GLN A 30 -7.18 -13.82 -10.49
CA GLN A 30 -8.43 -13.88 -9.73
C GLN A 30 -9.51 -14.72 -10.42
N ASP A 31 -9.67 -14.56 -11.75
CA ASP A 31 -10.71 -15.27 -12.51
C ASP A 31 -10.39 -16.76 -12.75
N SER A 32 -9.11 -17.17 -12.66
CA SER A 32 -8.66 -18.48 -13.18
C SER A 32 -7.95 -19.37 -12.17
N PHE A 33 -7.35 -18.80 -11.12
CA PHE A 33 -6.64 -19.57 -10.10
C PHE A 33 -7.61 -20.05 -9.02
N ASP A 34 -7.29 -21.21 -8.43
CA ASP A 34 -7.91 -21.63 -7.19
C ASP A 34 -7.37 -20.77 -6.02
N GLU A 35 -7.98 -20.92 -4.84
CA GLU A 35 -7.64 -20.14 -3.66
C GLU A 35 -6.16 -20.25 -3.28
N ASP A 36 -5.61 -21.48 -3.25
CA ASP A 36 -4.21 -21.73 -2.93
C ASP A 36 -3.25 -21.05 -3.93
N ALA A 37 -3.52 -21.17 -5.23
CA ALA A 37 -2.68 -20.53 -6.26
C ALA A 37 -2.83 -19.01 -6.26
N LEU A 38 -4.01 -18.47 -5.94
CA LEU A 38 -4.24 -17.03 -5.82
C LEU A 38 -3.54 -16.46 -4.59
N GLN A 39 -3.58 -17.17 -3.46
CA GLN A 39 -2.85 -16.80 -2.26
C GLN A 39 -1.34 -16.80 -2.52
N ALA A 40 -0.82 -17.84 -3.16
CA ALA A 40 0.60 -17.90 -3.54
C ALA A 40 1.01 -16.80 -4.52
N PHE A 41 0.10 -16.39 -5.41
CA PHE A 41 0.32 -15.28 -6.34
C PHE A 41 0.50 -13.95 -5.60
N TYR A 42 -0.38 -13.63 -4.65
CA TYR A 42 -0.26 -12.40 -3.85
C TYR A 42 0.92 -12.44 -2.87
N ALA A 43 1.19 -13.58 -2.24
CA ALA A 43 2.35 -13.77 -1.38
C ALA A 43 3.66 -13.46 -2.14
N ASN A 44 3.77 -13.91 -3.40
CA ASN A 44 4.94 -13.63 -4.20
C ASN A 44 5.09 -12.14 -4.58
N ILE A 45 3.98 -11.44 -4.87
CA ILE A 45 4.00 -9.98 -5.07
C ILE A 45 4.57 -9.28 -3.83
N LEU A 46 4.12 -9.69 -2.64
CA LEU A 46 4.58 -9.14 -1.38
C LEU A 46 6.06 -9.44 -1.13
N ASP A 47 6.51 -10.67 -1.32
CA ASP A 47 7.92 -11.07 -1.13
C ASP A 47 8.84 -10.19 -2.00
N LEU A 48 8.53 -10.04 -3.29
CA LEU A 48 9.28 -9.18 -4.19
C LEU A 48 9.24 -7.70 -3.78
N ALA A 49 8.12 -7.23 -3.25
CA ALA A 49 7.99 -5.84 -2.79
C ALA A 49 8.84 -5.58 -1.53
N LEU A 50 8.91 -6.55 -0.61
CA LEU A 50 9.74 -6.47 0.60
C LEU A 50 11.24 -6.57 0.28
N GLU A 51 11.63 -7.40 -0.69
CA GLU A 51 13.01 -7.43 -1.21
C GLU A 51 13.39 -6.05 -1.78
N ARG A 52 12.55 -5.48 -2.66
CA ARG A 52 12.80 -4.15 -3.23
C ARG A 52 12.80 -3.05 -2.19
N LEU A 53 11.95 -3.15 -1.16
CA LEU A 53 11.96 -2.22 -0.02
C LEU A 53 13.32 -2.24 0.68
N THR A 54 13.87 -3.42 0.93
CA THR A 54 15.19 -3.59 1.55
C THR A 54 16.27 -2.91 0.70
N ASP A 55 16.29 -3.18 -0.61
CA ASP A 55 17.24 -2.54 -1.55
C ASP A 55 17.12 -1.01 -1.54
N VAL A 56 15.90 -0.47 -1.44
CA VAL A 56 15.66 0.99 -1.41
C VAL A 56 16.27 1.61 -0.16
N LEU A 57 16.03 0.98 0.98
CA LEU A 57 16.54 1.43 2.28
C LEU A 57 18.07 1.38 2.31
N GLU A 58 18.67 0.28 1.87
CA GLU A 58 20.13 0.11 1.84
C GLU A 58 20.81 1.08 0.88
N SER A 59 20.22 1.31 -0.29
CA SER A 59 20.74 2.26 -1.29
C SER A 59 20.48 3.72 -0.96
N HIS A 60 19.77 4.01 0.13
CA HIS A 60 19.36 5.37 0.54
C HIS A 60 18.63 6.13 -0.59
N ARG A 61 17.95 5.40 -1.47
CA ARG A 61 17.17 6.00 -2.56
C ARG A 61 15.74 6.27 -2.08
N SER A 62 15.06 7.18 -2.75
CA SER A 62 13.60 7.30 -2.64
C SER A 62 12.96 6.61 -3.82
N MET A 63 11.80 5.99 -3.61
CA MET A 63 10.95 5.49 -4.68
C MET A 63 10.28 6.65 -5.42
N ASN A 64 10.22 6.55 -6.75
CA ASN A 64 9.48 7.48 -7.59
C ASN A 64 8.17 6.82 -8.03
N ILE A 65 7.03 7.35 -7.57
CA ILE A 65 5.71 6.81 -7.90
C ILE A 65 5.38 6.84 -9.41
N ASN A 66 6.13 7.61 -10.20
CA ASN A 66 5.97 7.66 -11.66
C ASN A 66 6.80 6.58 -12.38
N GLU A 67 7.72 5.91 -11.69
CA GLU A 67 8.45 4.75 -12.21
C GLU A 67 7.63 3.48 -12.02
N VAL A 68 7.43 2.71 -13.08
CA VAL A 68 6.46 1.60 -13.13
C VAL A 68 6.70 0.56 -12.01
N GLN A 69 7.96 0.17 -11.77
CA GLN A 69 8.26 -0.81 -10.72
C GLN A 69 8.14 -0.23 -9.31
N ASP A 70 8.54 1.02 -9.10
CA ASP A 70 8.41 1.68 -7.81
C ASP A 70 6.93 1.91 -7.47
N PHE A 71 6.10 2.27 -8.46
CA PHE A 71 4.65 2.32 -8.33
C PHE A 71 4.07 0.98 -7.87
N ALA A 72 4.41 -0.11 -8.57
CA ALA A 72 3.93 -1.46 -8.24
C ALA A 72 4.41 -1.91 -6.85
N THR A 73 5.64 -1.56 -6.47
CA THR A 73 6.20 -1.85 -5.15
C THR A 73 5.44 -1.10 -4.06
N LEU A 74 5.22 0.21 -4.24
CA LEU A 74 4.46 1.03 -3.29
C LEU A 74 3.01 0.56 -3.13
N ARG A 75 2.39 0.11 -4.22
CA ARG A 75 1.05 -0.49 -4.20
C ARG A 75 1.02 -1.75 -3.34
N ALA A 76 1.92 -2.70 -3.56
CA ALA A 76 1.98 -3.95 -2.80
C ALA A 76 2.20 -3.69 -1.30
N LEU A 77 3.13 -2.81 -0.96
CA LEU A 77 3.42 -2.47 0.44
C LEU A 77 2.24 -1.74 1.11
N TYR A 78 1.53 -0.87 0.37
CA TYR A 78 0.33 -0.22 0.87
C TYR A 78 -0.82 -1.21 1.10
N GLU A 79 -1.07 -2.12 0.16
CA GLU A 79 -2.07 -3.18 0.27
C GLU A 79 -1.78 -4.06 1.50
N TYR A 80 -0.52 -4.42 1.72
CA TYR A 80 -0.09 -5.16 2.91
C TYR A 80 -0.35 -4.39 4.21
N ALA A 81 -0.02 -3.09 4.26
CA ALA A 81 -0.32 -2.26 5.42
C ALA A 81 -1.84 -2.16 5.69
N MET A 82 -2.66 -2.11 4.63
CA MET A 82 -4.12 -2.10 4.74
C MET A 82 -4.68 -3.45 5.21
N GLU A 83 -4.10 -4.57 4.80
CA GLU A 83 -4.47 -5.90 5.27
C GLU A 83 -4.24 -6.04 6.78
N HIS A 84 -3.07 -5.61 7.27
CA HIS A 84 -2.78 -5.53 8.71
C HIS A 84 -3.76 -4.61 9.44
N TYR A 85 -4.09 -3.47 8.83
CA TYR A 85 -5.05 -2.55 9.42
C TYR A 85 -6.44 -3.19 9.53
N HIS A 86 -6.88 -3.88 8.49
CA HIS A 86 -8.15 -4.60 8.45
C HIS A 86 -8.18 -5.76 9.45
N ALA A 87 -7.07 -6.48 9.62
CA ALA A 87 -6.94 -7.60 10.57
C ALA A 87 -6.95 -7.14 12.05
N GLY A 88 -6.85 -5.84 12.32
CA GLY A 88 -6.75 -5.29 13.66
C GLY A 88 -5.32 -5.24 14.21
N ASP A 89 -4.32 -5.57 13.39
CA ASP A 89 -2.88 -5.41 13.68
C ASP A 89 -2.46 -3.95 13.48
N ILE A 90 -3.15 -3.06 14.19
CA ILE A 90 -3.13 -1.60 14.00
C ILE A 90 -1.72 -1.02 14.21
N SER A 91 -0.93 -1.60 15.14
CA SER A 91 0.44 -1.16 15.41
C SER A 91 1.35 -1.39 14.20
N ASP A 92 1.28 -2.58 13.60
CA ASP A 92 2.12 -2.97 12.46
C ASP A 92 1.72 -2.18 11.21
N ALA A 93 0.40 -2.02 10.98
CA ALA A 93 -0.12 -1.14 9.94
C ALA A 93 0.40 0.30 10.10
N SER A 94 0.34 0.86 11.32
CA SER A 94 0.79 2.22 11.59
C SER A 94 2.26 2.44 11.28
N ALA A 95 3.11 1.49 11.69
CA ALA A 95 4.56 1.53 11.42
C ALA A 95 4.84 1.41 9.92
N LEU A 96 4.16 0.52 9.21
CA LEU A 96 4.29 0.38 7.76
C LEU A 96 3.88 1.66 7.02
N PHE A 97 2.76 2.28 7.41
CA PHE A 97 2.34 3.56 6.83
C PHE A 97 3.36 4.68 7.09
N GLU A 98 3.94 4.73 8.28
CA GLU A 98 5.00 5.70 8.61
C GLU A 98 6.22 5.51 7.71
N VAL A 99 6.71 4.27 7.59
CA VAL A 99 7.84 3.92 6.70
C VAL A 99 7.52 4.32 5.26
N LEU A 100 6.37 3.90 4.72
CA LEU A 100 5.96 4.21 3.35
C LEU A 100 5.87 5.73 3.10
N SER A 101 5.44 6.50 4.10
CA SER A 101 5.37 7.96 3.99
C SER A 101 6.74 8.62 3.79
N GLY A 102 7.82 7.97 4.25
CA GLY A 102 9.20 8.45 4.11
C GLY A 102 9.94 7.90 2.89
N LEU A 103 9.40 6.89 2.21
CA LEU A 103 10.08 6.21 1.10
C LEU A 103 9.97 6.95 -0.24
N THR A 104 9.01 7.86 -0.39
CA THR A 104 8.75 8.54 -1.67
C THR A 104 8.97 10.06 -1.54
N LYS A 105 9.25 10.70 -2.68
CA LYS A 105 9.27 12.17 -2.78
C LYS A 105 7.93 12.75 -3.24
N ASP A 106 6.91 11.91 -3.39
CA ASP A 106 5.58 12.37 -3.77
C ASP A 106 4.85 12.90 -2.54
N ASP A 107 4.69 14.22 -2.47
CA ASP A 107 4.10 14.89 -1.31
C ASP A 107 2.66 14.43 -1.04
N GLY A 108 1.91 14.09 -2.09
CA GLY A 108 0.53 13.61 -1.99
C GLY A 108 0.48 12.26 -1.29
N PHE A 109 1.22 11.28 -1.80
CA PHE A 109 1.36 9.96 -1.19
C PHE A 109 1.91 10.06 0.23
N SER A 110 3.03 10.77 0.44
CA SER A 110 3.64 10.94 1.76
C SER A 110 2.64 11.51 2.79
N SER A 111 1.90 12.56 2.42
CA SER A 111 0.94 13.20 3.31
C SER A 111 -0.27 12.31 3.61
N SER A 112 -0.77 11.59 2.60
CA SER A 112 -1.84 10.60 2.79
C SER A 112 -1.43 9.50 3.75
N LEU A 113 -0.25 8.93 3.58
CA LEU A 113 0.26 7.83 4.41
C LEU A 113 0.56 8.27 5.85
N LYS A 114 1.03 9.51 6.06
CA LYS A 114 1.13 10.10 7.41
C LYS A 114 -0.22 10.15 8.12
N LEU A 115 -1.29 10.48 7.41
CA LEU A 115 -2.62 10.49 8.01
C LEU A 115 -3.11 9.08 8.36
N HIS A 116 -2.81 8.07 7.53
CA HIS A 116 -3.09 6.66 7.87
C HIS A 116 -2.33 6.23 9.12
N SER A 117 -1.03 6.54 9.20
CA SER A 117 -0.19 6.26 10.36
C SER A 117 -0.73 6.96 11.62
N ILE A 118 -1.13 8.23 11.54
CA ILE A 118 -1.74 8.98 12.66
C ILE A 118 -3.07 8.35 13.09
N ALA A 119 -3.95 8.01 12.16
CA ALA A 119 -5.26 7.43 12.48
C ALA A 119 -5.09 6.07 13.18
N SER A 120 -4.29 5.18 12.59
CA SER A 120 -3.98 3.87 13.16
C SER A 120 -3.27 3.98 14.51
N SER A 121 -2.25 4.83 14.67
CA SER A 121 -1.57 5.00 15.98
C SER A 121 -2.48 5.53 17.10
N LYS A 122 -3.59 6.18 16.75
CA LYS A 122 -4.65 6.60 17.69
C LYS A 122 -5.68 5.51 17.99
N GLY A 123 -5.50 4.30 17.46
CA GLY A 123 -6.41 3.17 17.66
C GLY A 123 -7.72 3.30 16.90
N ILE A 124 -7.79 4.17 15.89
CA ILE A 124 -8.98 4.28 15.04
C ILE A 124 -9.05 3.02 14.19
N SER A 125 -10.19 2.32 14.17
CA SER A 125 -10.37 1.12 13.33
C SER A 125 -10.37 1.49 11.84
N LEU A 126 -10.12 0.52 10.95
CA LEU A 126 -10.22 0.78 9.52
C LEU A 126 -11.63 1.23 9.13
N ASP A 127 -12.68 0.59 9.67
CA ASP A 127 -14.07 0.97 9.40
C ASP A 127 -14.34 2.43 9.81
N ASP A 128 -13.95 2.83 11.02
CA ASP A 128 -14.11 4.21 11.48
C ASP A 128 -13.32 5.20 10.62
N PHE A 129 -12.12 4.80 10.17
CA PHE A 129 -11.31 5.61 9.26
C PHE A 129 -12.01 5.82 7.93
N MET A 130 -12.55 4.76 7.32
CA MET A 130 -13.27 4.82 6.05
C MET A 130 -14.55 5.67 6.17
N ASP A 131 -15.30 5.48 7.25
CA ASP A 131 -16.60 6.12 7.45
C ASP A 131 -16.50 7.59 7.85
N ASN A 132 -15.50 7.97 8.64
CA ASN A 132 -15.45 9.30 9.26
C ASN A 132 -14.30 10.18 8.77
N ILE A 133 -13.21 9.60 8.24
CA ILE A 133 -11.99 10.34 7.93
C ILE A 133 -11.70 10.34 6.43
N ALA A 134 -11.78 9.18 5.79
CA ALA A 134 -11.56 9.04 4.36
C ALA A 134 -12.74 9.59 3.54
N ASP A 135 -12.42 10.19 2.40
CA ASP A 135 -13.39 10.50 1.35
C ASP A 135 -13.20 9.48 0.22
N ILE A 136 -13.95 8.38 0.31
CA ILE A 136 -13.84 7.23 -0.60
C ILE A 136 -14.28 7.60 -2.01
N ASP A 137 -15.38 8.34 -2.14
CA ASP A 137 -15.88 8.78 -3.44
C ASP A 137 -14.87 9.69 -4.15
N ALA A 138 -14.28 10.65 -3.43
CA ALA A 138 -13.25 11.52 -3.99
C ALA A 138 -11.96 10.76 -4.30
N THR A 139 -11.56 9.81 -3.45
CA THR A 139 -10.40 8.93 -3.69
C THR A 139 -10.58 8.12 -4.98
N GLN A 140 -11.74 7.49 -5.16
CA GLN A 140 -12.03 6.71 -6.37
C GLN A 140 -11.99 7.58 -7.62
N LYS A 141 -12.58 8.79 -7.57
CA LYS A 141 -12.51 9.77 -8.67
C LYS A 141 -11.09 10.22 -8.99
N ALA A 142 -10.20 10.26 -7.99
CA ALA A 142 -8.79 10.58 -8.18
C ALA A 142 -7.99 9.43 -8.82
N GLY A 143 -8.56 8.22 -8.90
CA GLY A 143 -7.95 7.07 -9.58
C GLY A 143 -6.64 6.60 -8.91
N LYS A 144 -6.51 6.78 -7.60
CA LYS A 144 -5.33 6.37 -6.82
C LYS A 144 -5.53 4.98 -6.24
N PHE A 145 -4.45 4.20 -6.14
CA PHE A 145 -4.45 2.88 -5.49
C PHE A 145 -4.49 2.95 -3.95
N TYR A 146 -4.33 4.15 -3.40
CA TYR A 146 -4.31 4.43 -1.96
C TYR A 146 -5.38 5.48 -1.62
N ILE A 147 -5.81 5.52 -0.37
CA ILE A 147 -6.77 6.52 0.09
C ILE A 147 -6.09 7.88 0.11
N SER A 148 -6.44 8.73 -0.85
CA SER A 148 -5.74 9.99 -1.10
C SER A 148 -6.55 11.23 -0.70
N MET A 149 -7.86 11.08 -0.50
CA MET A 149 -8.78 12.17 -0.21
C MET A 149 -9.41 11.98 1.15
N PHE A 150 -9.57 13.08 1.89
CA PHE A 150 -10.01 13.05 3.29
C PHE A 150 -11.06 14.12 3.57
N LYS A 151 -11.97 13.78 4.47
CA LYS A 151 -13.02 14.66 4.99
C LYS A 151 -12.41 15.73 5.91
N LYS A 152 -13.21 16.74 6.29
CA LYS A 152 -12.73 17.84 7.14
C LYS A 152 -12.30 17.35 8.53
N GLU A 153 -12.87 16.24 8.98
CA GLU A 153 -12.57 15.54 10.23
C GLU A 153 -11.08 15.16 10.32
N ALA A 154 -10.44 14.84 9.19
CA ALA A 154 -9.01 14.56 9.14
C ALA A 154 -8.13 15.73 9.64
N GLN A 155 -8.59 16.97 9.47
CA GLN A 155 -7.84 18.14 9.95
C GLN A 155 -7.70 18.14 11.48
N LYS A 156 -8.68 17.59 12.21
CA LYS A 156 -8.60 17.46 13.67
C LYS A 156 -7.48 16.50 14.07
N LEU A 157 -7.30 15.40 13.34
CA LEU A 157 -6.22 14.45 13.59
C LEU A 157 -4.83 15.08 13.39
N LEU A 158 -4.70 15.89 12.34
CA LEU A 158 -3.45 16.60 12.03
C LEU A 158 -3.13 17.69 13.05
N SER A 159 -4.14 18.43 13.55
CA SER A 159 -3.91 19.45 14.59
C SER A 159 -3.47 18.85 15.92
N ASP A 160 -4.12 17.77 16.34
CA ASP A 160 -3.84 17.15 17.64
C ASP A 160 -2.45 16.51 17.67
N SER A 161 -2.02 15.93 16.56
CA SER A 161 -0.71 15.25 16.46
C SER A 161 0.47 16.23 16.48
N LYS A 162 0.27 17.49 16.04
CA LYS A 162 1.29 18.55 16.14
C LYS A 162 1.51 19.04 17.58
N CYS A 163 0.48 18.95 18.44
CA CYS A 163 0.58 19.33 19.85
C CYS A 163 1.39 18.34 20.69
N ASP A 164 1.37 17.05 20.36
CA ASP A 164 2.13 16.02 21.10
C ASP A 164 3.64 16.03 20.76
N GLY A 165 4.02 16.44 19.55
CA GLY A 165 5.43 16.62 19.16
C GLY A 165 6.14 17.82 19.83
N SER A 166 5.41 18.69 20.52
CA SER A 166 5.95 19.89 21.20
C SER A 166 6.24 19.67 22.69
N LYS A 167 6.10 18.43 23.19
CA LYS A 167 6.32 18.05 24.60
C LYS A 167 7.54 17.13 24.83
N LYS A 168 8.57 17.21 23.99
CA LYS A 168 9.86 16.57 24.22
C LYS A 168 10.98 17.60 24.30
#